data_AF-A0A8S0YUR4-F1
#
_entry.id   AF-A0A8S0YUR4-F1
#
_cell.length_a   1.000
_cell.length_b   1.000
_cell.length_c   1.000
_cell.angle_alpha   90.00
_cell.angle_beta   90.00
_cell.angle_gamma   90.00
#
_symmetry.space_group_name_H-M   'P 1'
#
loop_
_entity.id
_entity.type
_entity.pdbx_description
1 polymer ?
#
loop_
_entity_poly.entity_id
_entity_poly.type
_entity_poly.pdbx_seq_one_letter_code
_entity_poly.pdbx_strand_id
1 'polypeptide(L)'
;MNNANLYQQSNSIQKRDALACLEKHAPKMKWKNNNNRIIDIGCGDGTVTNMLKKYIPTDFKLLGSDTSESMVDYANKHHCNEQTSFTVLDIAGDLPEGMKGNFDHVFSFYVLHWVIDQKRAFKNIFDLLDQDGECFMIFLACNPIYDIYRILSRKNKWCAWLKDVEKYISPYHDSEEPDKEIMKMMAEIGFVDIDVECKDMIFMYNDMDTIRKAVTAVNPFKIPKDEYDEFLEDYIDVLKNIELIDKVNNNDSSEDVKFNYKLLVVYEICNQLLRSDLAKMSRHGDCKVYVGDLGNNASKPELEDAFSYYGPLRNVWIARNPPGFAFVEFEDPRDAEDATRGLDGRTICGRRARVEMSNGGRGYGGRGPPPRSRVPPRPYDDRCYDCGDRGHYARDCTRRRRRSRSRSRRRSRSRSRSPRSGSRSRSHSRSRSRSKGRSRSRSRSRSPSKDSKKSN
;
A
#
# COMPACT_ATOMS: atom_id res chain seq x y z
N MET A 1 -6.73 22.42 8.17
CA MET A 1 -8.04 23.13 8.12
C MET A 1 -8.22 23.85 9.44
N ASN A 2 -8.56 25.14 9.46
CA ASN A 2 -8.60 25.93 10.71
C ASN A 2 -9.96 26.62 10.97
N ASN A 3 -11.01 26.32 10.19
CA ASN A 3 -12.34 26.91 10.38
C ASN A 3 -13.38 25.82 10.67
N ALA A 4 -13.56 25.51 11.95
CA ALA A 4 -14.47 24.46 12.42
C ALA A 4 -15.92 24.69 11.96
N ASN A 5 -16.42 25.94 12.04
CA ASN A 5 -17.80 26.26 11.66
C ASN A 5 -18.08 26.00 10.17
N LEU A 6 -17.15 26.37 9.31
CA LEU A 6 -17.31 26.18 7.86
C LEU A 6 -17.16 24.70 7.47
N TYR A 7 -16.31 23.96 8.18
CA TYR A 7 -16.18 22.51 8.01
C TYR A 7 -17.45 21.76 8.43
N GLN A 8 -18.04 22.11 9.58
CA GLN A 8 -19.27 21.50 10.07
C GLN A 8 -20.43 21.55 9.07
N GLN A 9 -20.51 22.64 8.30
CA GLN A 9 -21.54 22.90 7.29
C GLN A 9 -21.25 22.21 5.95
N SER A 10 -19.99 21.84 5.68
CA SER A 10 -19.53 21.42 4.35
C SER A 10 -19.03 19.97 4.30
N ASN A 11 -19.07 19.22 5.42
CA ASN A 11 -18.55 17.86 5.54
C ASN A 11 -19.56 16.75 5.16
N SER A 12 -20.45 17.02 4.20
CA SER A 12 -21.54 16.11 3.82
C SER A 12 -21.03 14.79 3.22
N ILE A 13 -19.98 14.83 2.39
CA ILE A 13 -19.32 13.64 1.82
C ILE A 13 -18.75 12.76 2.93
N GLN A 14 -17.98 13.37 3.84
CA GLN A 14 -17.30 12.68 4.92
C GLN A 14 -18.31 12.00 5.84
N LYS A 15 -19.40 12.69 6.19
CA LYS A 15 -20.50 12.13 7.00
C LYS A 15 -21.17 10.95 6.30
N ARG A 16 -21.55 11.13 5.02
CA ARG A 16 -22.24 10.09 4.23
C ARG A 16 -21.41 8.81 4.17
N ASP A 17 -20.14 8.96 3.81
CA ASP A 17 -19.25 7.81 3.60
C ASP A 17 -18.88 7.12 4.92
N ALA A 18 -18.63 7.90 5.98
CA ALA A 18 -18.39 7.36 7.31
C ALA A 18 -19.58 6.53 7.80
N LEU A 19 -20.81 7.05 7.69
CA LEU A 19 -22.02 6.32 8.06
C LEU A 19 -22.19 5.04 7.26
N ALA A 20 -22.10 5.11 5.92
CA ALA A 20 -22.27 3.94 5.06
C ALA A 20 -21.21 2.86 5.34
N CYS A 21 -19.96 3.26 5.58
CA CYS A 21 -18.90 2.31 5.90
C CYS A 21 -19.05 1.74 7.33
N LEU A 22 -19.46 2.54 8.30
CA LEU A 22 -19.73 2.09 9.67
C LEU A 22 -20.92 1.12 9.72
N GLU A 23 -22.01 1.38 9.01
CA GLU A 23 -23.16 0.45 8.95
C GLU A 23 -22.76 -0.94 8.42
N LYS A 24 -21.81 -1.00 7.47
CA LYS A 24 -21.29 -2.26 6.92
C LYS A 24 -20.32 -2.97 7.87
N HIS A 25 -19.48 -2.23 8.61
CA HIS A 25 -18.34 -2.80 9.35
C HIS A 25 -18.52 -2.86 10.87
N ALA A 26 -19.32 -1.97 11.46
CA ALA A 26 -19.58 -1.97 12.90
C ALA A 26 -20.10 -3.33 13.43
N PRO A 27 -20.95 -4.09 12.71
CA PRO A 27 -21.36 -5.42 13.15
C PRO A 27 -20.23 -6.47 13.21
N LYS A 28 -19.10 -6.21 12.56
CA LYS A 28 -17.92 -7.10 12.55
C LYS A 28 -16.95 -6.79 13.69
N MET A 29 -17.03 -5.59 14.27
CA MET A 29 -16.10 -5.12 15.31
C MET A 29 -16.28 -5.94 16.59
N LYS A 30 -15.15 -6.31 17.18
CA LYS A 30 -15.09 -7.10 18.42
C LYS A 30 -14.86 -6.16 19.59
N TRP A 31 -15.95 -5.79 20.24
CA TRP A 31 -15.90 -5.00 21.48
C TRP A 31 -15.34 -5.85 22.63
N LYS A 32 -14.05 -5.70 22.89
CA LYS A 32 -13.33 -6.33 24.01
C LYS A 32 -13.15 -5.32 25.12
N ASN A 33 -13.42 -5.74 26.36
CA ASN A 33 -13.32 -4.86 27.52
C ASN A 33 -11.94 -4.96 28.20
N ASN A 34 -10.85 -4.77 27.45
CA ASN A 34 -9.51 -4.77 28.05
C ASN A 34 -9.24 -3.39 28.67
N ASN A 35 -9.29 -2.35 27.84
CA ASN A 35 -9.03 -0.97 28.26
C ASN A 35 -10.30 -0.12 28.30
N ASN A 36 -11.34 -0.51 27.57
CA ASN A 36 -12.55 0.27 27.31
C ASN A 36 -12.22 1.65 26.73
N ARG A 37 -11.23 1.73 25.83
CA ARG A 37 -10.71 3.00 25.28
C ARG A 37 -10.64 2.96 23.78
N ILE A 38 -11.14 4.05 23.19
CA ILE A 38 -11.19 4.26 21.75
C ILE A 38 -10.51 5.59 21.45
N ILE A 39 -9.78 5.66 20.34
CA ILE A 39 -9.29 6.92 19.79
C ILE A 39 -9.79 7.14 18.37
N ASP A 40 -10.24 8.36 18.07
CA ASP A 40 -10.55 8.84 16.73
C ASP A 40 -9.46 9.83 16.28
N ILE A 41 -8.67 9.44 15.28
CA ILE A 41 -7.52 10.19 14.80
C ILE A 41 -7.95 11.14 13.68
N GLY A 42 -7.71 12.42 13.94
CA GLY A 42 -8.14 13.55 13.13
C GLY A 42 -9.65 13.80 13.23
N CYS A 43 -10.12 14.01 14.46
CA CYS A 43 -11.52 14.23 14.78
C CYS A 43 -12.10 15.52 14.18
N GLY A 44 -11.25 16.46 13.75
CA GLY A 44 -11.68 17.77 13.26
C GLY A 44 -12.53 18.51 14.29
N ASP A 45 -13.71 18.96 13.87
CA ASP A 45 -14.69 19.63 14.73
C ASP A 45 -15.38 18.70 15.75
N GLY A 46 -15.11 17.39 15.70
CA GLY A 46 -15.70 16.37 16.56
C GLY A 46 -17.06 15.85 16.09
N THR A 47 -17.58 16.32 14.95
CA THR A 47 -18.91 15.92 14.48
C THR A 47 -18.97 14.43 14.13
N VAL A 48 -17.98 13.90 13.41
CA VAL A 48 -17.91 12.47 13.05
C VAL A 48 -17.66 11.60 14.27
N THR A 49 -16.75 12.04 15.16
CA THR A 49 -16.48 11.40 16.45
C THR A 49 -17.76 11.23 17.27
N ASN A 50 -18.62 12.25 17.31
CA ASN A 50 -19.89 12.17 18.01
C ASN A 50 -20.89 11.17 17.36
N MET A 51 -20.79 10.92 16.06
CA MET A 51 -21.59 9.88 15.39
C MET A 51 -21.17 8.46 15.77
N LEU A 52 -19.89 8.24 16.09
CA LEU A 52 -19.39 6.93 16.54
C LEU A 52 -20.12 6.43 17.78
N LYS A 53 -20.60 7.33 18.64
CA LYS A 53 -21.38 7.00 19.84
C LYS A 53 -22.58 6.08 19.58
N LYS A 54 -23.13 6.09 18.35
CA LYS A 54 -24.24 5.20 17.96
C LYS A 54 -23.82 3.74 17.73
N TYR A 55 -22.53 3.51 17.49
CA TYR A 55 -21.96 2.21 17.11
C TYR A 55 -21.04 1.64 18.18
N ILE A 56 -20.61 2.44 19.15
CA ILE A 56 -19.73 2.01 20.24
C ILE A 56 -20.53 1.72 21.52
N PRO A 57 -20.10 0.76 22.37
CA PRO A 57 -20.70 0.53 23.67
C PRO A 57 -20.52 1.73 24.62
N THR A 58 -21.46 1.90 25.55
CA THR A 58 -21.54 3.07 26.43
C THR A 58 -20.46 3.12 27.51
N ASP A 59 -19.87 1.98 27.85
CA ASP A 59 -18.80 1.83 28.84
C ASP A 59 -17.41 2.23 28.30
N PHE A 60 -17.27 2.42 26.98
CA PHE A 60 -16.01 2.84 26.37
C PHE A 60 -15.82 4.35 26.45
N LYS A 61 -14.61 4.79 26.78
CA LYS A 61 -14.17 6.18 26.69
C LYS A 61 -13.65 6.47 25.28
N LEU A 62 -14.20 7.51 24.66
CA LEU A 62 -13.84 7.97 23.32
C LEU A 62 -12.95 9.21 23.40
N LEU A 63 -11.73 9.09 22.89
CA LEU A 63 -10.79 10.20 22.76
C LEU A 63 -10.75 10.65 21.29
N GLY A 64 -11.25 11.84 20.97
CA GLY A 64 -10.95 12.45 19.68
C GLY A 64 -9.58 13.10 19.71
N SER A 65 -8.85 13.06 18.60
CA SER A 65 -7.57 13.75 18.50
C SER A 65 -7.40 14.49 17.18
N ASP A 66 -6.77 15.66 17.18
CA ASP A 66 -6.47 16.40 15.95
C ASP A 66 -5.13 17.14 16.08
N THR A 67 -4.49 17.43 14.96
CA THR A 67 -3.26 18.25 14.91
C THR A 67 -3.53 19.72 15.20
N SER A 68 -4.76 20.20 14.97
CA SER A 68 -5.14 21.60 15.11
C SER A 68 -5.74 21.87 16.48
N GLU A 69 -5.02 22.65 17.30
CA GLU A 69 -5.50 23.12 18.61
C GLU A 69 -6.87 23.80 18.51
N SER A 70 -7.08 24.64 17.49
CA SER A 70 -8.37 25.31 17.27
C SER A 70 -9.54 24.36 17.01
N MET A 71 -9.29 23.21 16.38
CA MET A 71 -10.31 22.18 16.14
C MET A 71 -10.60 21.41 17.42
N VAL A 72 -9.55 21.05 18.16
CA VAL A 72 -9.65 20.39 19.48
C VAL A 72 -10.41 21.26 20.47
N ASP A 73 -10.12 22.56 20.55
CA ASP A 73 -10.82 23.51 21.41
C ASP A 73 -12.30 23.60 21.06
N TYR A 74 -12.61 23.66 19.76
CA TYR A 74 -13.99 23.66 19.29
C TYR A 74 -14.70 22.35 19.68
N ALA A 75 -14.08 21.21 19.43
CA ALA A 75 -14.64 19.90 19.74
C ALA A 75 -14.86 19.72 21.25
N ASN A 76 -13.90 20.15 22.08
CA ASN A 76 -14.04 20.16 23.54
C ASN A 76 -15.20 21.05 23.99
N LYS A 77 -15.38 22.22 23.38
CA LYS A 77 -16.47 23.14 23.72
C LYS A 77 -17.87 22.61 23.36
N HIS A 78 -18.00 21.83 22.29
CA HIS A 78 -19.31 21.45 21.74
C HIS A 78 -19.70 19.97 21.91
N HIS A 79 -18.72 19.08 22.10
CA HIS A 79 -18.96 17.63 22.06
C HIS A 79 -18.36 16.85 23.24
N CYS A 80 -17.58 17.50 24.13
CA CYS A 80 -17.05 16.88 25.33
C CYS A 80 -18.17 16.50 26.30
N ASN A 81 -18.07 15.31 26.89
CA ASN A 81 -18.96 14.84 27.95
C ASN A 81 -18.24 13.77 28.80
N GLU A 82 -18.94 13.10 29.71
CA GLU A 82 -18.33 12.07 30.56
C GLU A 82 -17.69 10.91 29.79
N GLN A 83 -18.19 10.59 28.59
CA GLN A 83 -17.70 9.51 27.73
C GLN A 83 -16.65 9.99 26.73
N THR A 84 -16.66 11.27 26.33
CA THR A 84 -15.89 11.80 25.20
C THR A 84 -15.05 13.00 25.57
N SER A 85 -13.78 12.97 25.18
CA SER A 85 -12.82 14.05 25.36
C SER A 85 -12.00 14.26 24.09
N PHE A 86 -11.32 15.40 23.95
CA PHE A 86 -10.51 15.71 22.77
C PHE A 86 -9.12 16.21 23.16
N THR A 87 -8.09 15.81 22.40
CA THR A 87 -6.69 16.19 22.64
C THR A 87 -5.94 16.53 21.36
N VAL A 88 -4.87 17.32 21.48
CA VAL A 88 -3.97 17.57 20.35
C VAL A 88 -3.04 16.37 20.17
N LEU A 89 -2.96 15.83 18.95
CA LEU A 89 -2.06 14.74 18.59
C LEU A 89 -1.69 14.83 17.11
N ASP A 90 -0.39 14.79 16.82
CA ASP A 90 0.11 14.48 15.49
C ASP A 90 0.42 12.99 15.40
N ILE A 91 -0.37 12.26 14.60
CA ILE A 91 -0.19 10.82 14.42
C ILE A 91 1.11 10.47 13.70
N ALA A 92 1.69 11.39 12.93
CA ALA A 92 3.03 11.23 12.37
C ALA A 92 4.13 11.75 13.32
N GLY A 93 3.78 12.31 14.48
CA GLY A 93 4.69 12.81 15.48
C GLY A 93 5.20 11.74 16.45
N ASP A 94 5.72 12.17 17.59
CA ASP A 94 6.01 11.28 18.72
C ASP A 94 4.73 11.07 19.55
N LEU A 95 4.42 9.82 19.87
CA LEU A 95 3.26 9.48 20.69
C LEU A 95 3.52 9.91 22.15
N PRO A 96 2.56 10.61 22.80
CA PRO A 96 2.64 10.93 24.21
C PRO A 96 2.83 9.70 25.09
N GLU A 97 3.51 9.88 26.22
CA GLU A 97 3.73 8.83 27.20
C GLU A 97 2.38 8.30 27.72
N GLY A 98 2.27 6.98 27.86
CA GLY A 98 1.03 6.35 28.31
C GLY A 98 -0.11 6.31 27.28
N MET A 99 0.17 6.52 25.99
CA MET A 99 -0.82 6.23 24.93
C MET A 99 -0.60 4.88 24.23
N LYS A 100 0.63 4.36 24.25
CA LYS A 100 0.96 3.10 23.57
C LYS A 100 0.28 1.92 24.24
N GLY A 101 -0.32 1.02 23.47
CA GLY A 101 -0.95 -0.21 23.96
C GLY A 101 -2.25 -0.03 24.72
N ASN A 102 -2.89 1.15 24.63
CA ASN A 102 -3.97 1.56 25.55
C ASN A 102 -5.33 1.73 24.89
N PHE A 103 -5.47 1.35 23.61
CA PHE A 103 -6.73 1.49 22.88
C PHE A 103 -7.17 0.13 22.32
N ASP A 104 -8.39 -0.26 22.63
CA ASP A 104 -9.01 -1.46 22.06
C ASP A 104 -9.40 -1.21 20.59
N HIS A 105 -9.76 0.04 20.27
CA HIS A 105 -10.10 0.45 18.91
C HIS A 105 -9.48 1.80 18.50
N VAL A 106 -8.94 1.84 17.28
CA VAL A 106 -8.49 3.08 16.64
C VAL A 106 -9.35 3.35 15.40
N PHE A 107 -9.94 4.54 15.35
CA PHE A 107 -10.68 5.03 14.21
C PHE A 107 -9.92 6.18 13.52
N SER A 108 -10.12 6.34 12.22
CA SER A 108 -9.73 7.57 11.51
C SER A 108 -10.60 7.80 10.29
N PHE A 109 -11.14 9.01 10.16
CA PHE A 109 -12.02 9.38 9.05
C PHE A 109 -11.45 10.57 8.29
N TYR A 110 -11.10 10.36 7.02
CA TYR A 110 -10.69 11.43 6.10
C TYR A 110 -9.47 12.24 6.54
N VAL A 111 -8.50 11.60 7.20
CA VAL A 111 -7.30 12.29 7.73
C VAL A 111 -6.00 11.76 7.14
N LEU A 112 -5.85 10.44 7.03
CA LEU A 112 -4.57 9.84 6.67
C LEU A 112 -4.04 10.23 5.28
N HIS A 113 -4.90 10.67 4.36
CA HIS A 113 -4.46 11.19 3.06
C HIS A 113 -3.74 12.55 3.15
N TRP A 114 -3.83 13.25 4.27
CA TRP A 114 -3.07 14.48 4.54
C TRP A 114 -1.70 14.20 5.18
N VAL A 115 -1.42 12.95 5.57
CA VAL A 115 -0.20 12.59 6.28
C VAL A 115 0.84 12.10 5.29
N ILE A 116 2.00 12.74 5.22
CA ILE A 116 3.03 12.36 4.23
C ILE A 116 3.80 11.13 4.67
N ASP A 117 4.21 11.06 5.94
CA ASP A 117 4.88 9.88 6.49
C ASP A 117 3.87 8.79 6.87
N GLN A 118 3.34 8.12 5.85
CA GLN A 118 2.38 7.02 5.99
C GLN A 118 2.94 5.91 6.89
N LYS A 119 4.20 5.52 6.69
CA LYS A 119 4.80 4.43 7.46
C LYS A 119 4.84 4.75 8.95
N ARG A 120 5.23 5.99 9.31
CA ARG A 120 5.23 6.43 10.70
C ARG A 120 3.83 6.52 11.28
N ALA A 121 2.87 7.07 10.54
CA ALA A 121 1.49 7.17 10.98
C ALA A 121 0.87 5.79 11.27
N PHE A 122 0.97 4.84 10.33
CA PHE A 122 0.47 3.48 10.52
C PHE A 122 1.25 2.74 11.62
N LYS A 123 2.55 3.00 11.79
CA LYS A 123 3.33 2.44 12.90
C LYS A 123 2.84 2.97 14.25
N ASN A 124 2.52 4.25 14.34
CA ASN A 124 1.96 4.84 15.55
C ASN A 124 0.54 4.33 15.83
N ILE A 125 -0.30 4.16 14.81
CA ILE A 125 -1.61 3.51 14.95
C ILE A 125 -1.46 2.10 15.53
N PHE A 126 -0.52 1.32 15.00
CA PHE A 126 -0.19 0.00 15.55
C PHE A 126 0.26 0.06 17.01
N ASP A 127 1.10 1.04 17.36
CA ASP A 127 1.63 1.20 18.71
C ASP A 127 0.58 1.74 19.70
N LEU A 128 -0.47 2.43 19.25
CA LEU A 128 -1.61 2.86 20.07
C LEU A 128 -2.50 1.68 20.48
N LEU A 129 -2.70 0.74 19.55
CA LEU A 129 -3.55 -0.43 19.78
C LEU A 129 -2.96 -1.32 20.88
N ASP A 130 -3.85 -1.91 21.66
CA ASP A 130 -3.49 -2.98 22.57
C ASP A 130 -3.14 -4.28 21.83
N GLN A 131 -2.92 -5.36 22.59
CA GLN A 131 -2.49 -6.65 22.08
C GLN A 131 -3.40 -7.24 20.99
N ASP A 132 -4.71 -7.00 21.08
CA ASP A 132 -5.70 -7.52 20.14
C ASP A 132 -6.60 -6.41 19.55
N GLY A 133 -6.15 -5.17 19.60
CA GLY A 133 -6.95 -4.02 19.24
C GLY A 133 -7.26 -3.99 17.75
N GLU A 134 -8.38 -3.40 17.36
CA GLU A 134 -8.78 -3.30 15.96
C GLU A 134 -8.67 -1.86 15.47
N CYS A 135 -8.33 -1.66 14.20
CA CYS A 135 -8.45 -0.34 13.59
C CYS A 135 -9.41 -0.32 12.42
N PHE A 136 -10.13 0.79 12.29
CA PHE A 136 -11.03 1.07 11.18
C PHE A 136 -10.79 2.46 10.63
N MET A 137 -10.36 2.56 9.38
CA MET A 137 -9.92 3.82 8.79
C MET A 137 -10.52 3.99 7.42
N ILE A 138 -10.98 5.21 7.11
CA ILE A 138 -11.37 5.58 5.74
C ILE A 138 -10.66 6.86 5.32
N PHE A 139 -10.12 6.89 4.10
CA PHE A 139 -9.45 8.08 3.57
C PHE A 139 -9.36 8.05 2.04
N LEU A 140 -9.11 9.21 1.45
CA LEU A 140 -9.07 9.36 0.00
C LEU A 140 -7.78 8.78 -0.59
N ALA A 141 -7.90 7.86 -1.55
CA ALA A 141 -6.80 7.54 -2.45
C ALA A 141 -6.67 8.62 -3.51
N CYS A 142 -7.70 8.78 -4.33
CA CYS A 142 -7.71 9.70 -5.46
C CYS A 142 -8.92 10.64 -5.36
N ASN A 143 -8.72 11.93 -5.65
CA ASN A 143 -9.80 12.91 -5.72
C ASN A 143 -9.45 14.00 -6.75
N PRO A 144 -10.39 14.44 -7.60
CA PRO A 144 -10.08 15.43 -8.64
C PRO A 144 -9.57 16.78 -8.13
N ILE A 145 -9.83 17.11 -6.86
CA ILE A 145 -9.28 18.31 -6.21
C ILE A 145 -7.75 18.38 -6.28
N TYR A 146 -7.07 17.23 -6.21
CA TYR A 146 -5.62 17.17 -6.24
C TYR A 146 -5.05 17.57 -7.61
N ASP A 147 -5.72 17.16 -8.71
CA ASP A 147 -5.33 17.55 -10.06
C ASP A 147 -5.56 19.05 -10.29
N ILE A 148 -6.67 19.59 -9.77
CA ILE A 148 -6.95 21.03 -9.81
C ILE A 148 -5.84 21.79 -9.08
N TYR A 149 -5.43 21.36 -7.90
CA TYR A 149 -4.32 21.98 -7.18
C TYR A 149 -3.01 21.92 -7.98
N ARG A 150 -2.69 20.80 -8.63
CA ARG A 150 -1.50 20.67 -9.50
C ARG A 150 -1.54 21.60 -10.72
N ILE A 151 -2.71 21.84 -11.29
CA ILE A 151 -2.86 22.75 -12.42
C ILE A 151 -2.74 24.20 -11.96
N LEU A 152 -3.41 24.56 -10.86
CA LEU A 152 -3.33 25.91 -10.29
C LEU A 152 -1.91 26.24 -9.84
N SER A 153 -1.16 25.29 -9.27
CA SER A 153 0.23 25.51 -8.85
C SER A 153 1.18 25.84 -10.01
N ARG A 154 0.80 25.52 -11.26
CA ARG A 154 1.55 25.84 -12.47
C ARG A 154 1.16 27.18 -13.08
N LYS A 155 0.04 27.79 -12.66
CA LYS A 155 -0.33 29.15 -13.08
C LYS A 155 0.57 30.15 -12.36
N ASN A 156 1.15 31.09 -13.11
CA ASN A 156 2.06 32.14 -12.59
C ASN A 156 1.48 32.91 -11.39
N LYS A 157 0.16 33.05 -11.33
CA LYS A 157 -0.53 33.75 -10.26
C LYS A 157 -0.53 33.01 -8.92
N TRP A 158 -0.80 31.70 -8.94
CA TRP A 158 -1.00 30.90 -7.72
C TRP A 158 0.22 30.08 -7.33
N CYS A 159 1.21 29.93 -8.23
CA CYS A 159 2.40 29.11 -8.00
C CYS A 159 3.17 29.52 -6.73
N ALA A 160 3.14 30.81 -6.35
CA ALA A 160 3.80 31.30 -5.15
C ALA A 160 3.13 30.78 -3.86
N TRP A 161 1.81 30.59 -3.87
CA TRP A 161 1.00 30.14 -2.74
C TRP A 161 0.90 28.61 -2.68
N LEU A 162 0.98 27.94 -3.82
CA LEU A 162 0.84 26.48 -3.97
C LEU A 162 2.19 25.76 -4.14
N LYS A 163 3.31 26.34 -3.67
CA LYS A 163 4.66 25.77 -3.85
C LYS A 163 4.80 24.34 -3.29
N ASP A 164 4.11 24.07 -2.19
CA ASP A 164 4.13 22.80 -1.48
C ASP A 164 2.92 21.90 -1.84
N VAL A 165 2.33 22.07 -3.02
CA VAL A 165 1.10 21.37 -3.42
C VAL A 165 1.16 19.86 -3.21
N GLU A 166 2.30 19.22 -3.49
CA GLU A 166 2.48 17.77 -3.35
C GLU A 166 2.37 17.29 -1.88
N LYS A 167 2.56 18.17 -0.88
CA LYS A 167 2.31 17.84 0.53
C LYS A 167 0.83 17.74 0.88
N TYR A 168 -0.05 18.17 -0.02
CA TYR A 168 -1.49 18.23 0.16
C TYR A 168 -2.22 17.33 -0.84
N ILE A 169 -1.47 16.47 -1.53
CA ILE A 169 -2.01 15.44 -2.40
C ILE A 169 -1.87 14.11 -1.67
N SER A 170 -2.91 13.30 -1.75
CA SER A 170 -2.85 11.95 -1.18
C SER A 170 -1.65 11.19 -1.74
N PRO A 171 -0.84 10.53 -0.90
CA PRO A 171 0.28 9.69 -1.36
C PRO A 171 -0.14 8.60 -2.36
N TYR A 172 -1.44 8.29 -2.40
CA TYR A 172 -2.04 7.25 -3.22
C TYR A 172 -2.78 7.78 -4.45
N HIS A 173 -2.76 9.09 -4.71
CA HIS A 173 -3.54 9.70 -5.81
C HIS A 173 -3.17 9.14 -7.19
N ASP A 174 -1.88 8.96 -7.42
CA ASP A 174 -1.34 8.43 -8.68
C ASP A 174 -1.09 6.90 -8.63
N SER A 175 -1.47 6.23 -7.54
CA SER A 175 -1.26 4.79 -7.39
C SER A 175 -2.28 3.99 -8.19
N GLU A 176 -1.80 2.95 -8.89
CA GLU A 176 -2.65 2.01 -9.62
C GLU A 176 -3.34 1.00 -8.67
N GLU A 177 -2.66 0.60 -7.58
CA GLU A 177 -3.08 -0.45 -6.65
C GLU A 177 -2.89 -0.02 -5.18
N PRO A 178 -3.55 1.07 -4.74
CA PRO A 178 -3.30 1.68 -3.43
C PRO A 178 -3.67 0.75 -2.26
N ASP A 179 -4.67 -0.11 -2.44
CA ASP A 179 -5.08 -1.15 -1.50
C ASP A 179 -3.94 -2.14 -1.21
N LYS A 180 -3.22 -2.59 -2.24
CA LYS A 180 -2.10 -3.52 -2.09
C LYS A 180 -0.89 -2.88 -1.43
N GLU A 181 -0.63 -1.60 -1.75
CA GLU A 181 0.45 -0.84 -1.12
C GLU A 181 0.24 -0.72 0.40
N ILE A 182 -0.99 -0.37 0.81
CA ILE A 182 -1.37 -0.28 2.23
C ILE A 182 -1.32 -1.64 2.90
N MET A 183 -1.90 -2.67 2.28
CA MET A 183 -1.88 -4.03 2.83
C MET A 183 -0.46 -4.53 3.08
N LYS A 184 0.46 -4.28 2.14
CA LYS A 184 1.87 -4.61 2.30
C LYS A 184 2.51 -3.82 3.45
N MET A 185 2.27 -2.51 3.52
CA MET A 185 2.83 -1.66 4.57
C MET A 185 2.37 -2.10 5.97
N MET A 186 1.08 -2.38 6.12
CA MET A 186 0.49 -2.83 7.38
C MET A 186 1.04 -4.19 7.79
N ALA A 187 1.16 -5.13 6.84
CA ALA A 187 1.77 -6.44 7.11
C ALA A 187 3.24 -6.31 7.52
N GLU A 188 4.02 -5.40 6.92
CA GLU A 188 5.41 -5.13 7.31
C GLU A 188 5.52 -4.51 8.71
N ILE A 189 4.51 -3.74 9.15
CA ILE A 189 4.44 -3.16 10.49
C ILE A 189 4.07 -4.21 11.55
N GLY A 190 3.25 -5.19 11.18
CA GLY A 190 2.86 -6.32 12.03
C GLY A 190 1.35 -6.50 12.24
N PHE A 191 0.51 -5.78 11.48
CA PHE A 191 -0.94 -6.02 11.46
C PHE A 191 -1.28 -7.38 10.85
N VAL A 192 -2.40 -7.98 11.26
CA VAL A 192 -2.86 -9.31 10.81
C VAL A 192 -4.37 -9.39 10.63
N ASP A 193 -4.82 -10.21 9.68
CA ASP A 193 -6.21 -10.22 9.21
C ASP A 193 -6.61 -8.92 8.48
N ILE A 194 -5.74 -8.51 7.55
CA ILE A 194 -5.86 -7.26 6.79
C ILE A 194 -6.91 -7.30 5.70
N ASP A 195 -7.88 -6.38 5.81
CA ASP A 195 -8.86 -6.09 4.76
C ASP A 195 -8.76 -4.63 4.33
N VAL A 196 -8.40 -4.42 3.06
CA VAL A 196 -8.33 -3.08 2.44
C VAL A 196 -9.16 -3.09 1.18
N GLU A 197 -10.22 -2.28 1.16
CA GLU A 197 -11.06 -2.05 -0.01
C GLU A 197 -10.74 -0.69 -0.63
N CYS A 198 -10.37 -0.63 -1.91
CA CYS A 198 -10.38 0.61 -2.69
C CYS A 198 -11.70 0.71 -3.48
N LYS A 199 -12.56 1.65 -3.11
CA LYS A 199 -13.89 1.82 -3.69
C LYS A 199 -13.95 3.01 -4.64
N ASP A 200 -14.47 2.80 -5.84
CA ASP A 200 -14.87 3.89 -6.72
C ASP A 200 -16.18 4.50 -6.23
N MET A 201 -16.12 5.80 -5.92
CA MET A 201 -17.21 6.56 -5.34
C MET A 201 -17.60 7.71 -6.27
N ILE A 202 -18.87 8.09 -6.20
CA ILE A 202 -19.42 9.22 -6.94
C ILE A 202 -20.12 10.15 -5.95
N PHE A 203 -19.86 11.44 -6.08
CA PHE A 203 -20.62 12.49 -5.42
C PHE A 203 -21.11 13.51 -6.45
N MET A 204 -22.38 13.89 -6.33
CA MET A 204 -23.03 14.88 -7.17
C MET A 204 -23.15 16.19 -6.38
N TYR A 205 -22.51 17.24 -6.88
CA TYR A 205 -22.76 18.60 -6.43
C TYR A 205 -23.84 19.20 -7.30
N ASN A 206 -24.93 19.67 -6.69
CA ASN A 206 -26.10 20.19 -7.42
C ASN A 206 -25.98 21.69 -7.74
N ASP A 207 -24.97 22.36 -7.19
CA ASP A 207 -24.74 23.79 -7.39
C ASP A 207 -23.27 24.16 -7.10
N MET A 208 -22.83 25.25 -7.73
CA MET A 208 -21.46 25.75 -7.64
C MET A 208 -21.13 26.35 -6.27
N ASP A 209 -22.12 26.85 -5.53
CA ASP A 209 -21.88 27.45 -4.21
C ASP A 209 -21.54 26.39 -3.17
N THR A 210 -22.15 25.20 -3.27
CA THR A 210 -21.79 24.04 -2.45
C THR A 210 -20.35 23.61 -2.72
N ILE A 211 -19.90 23.64 -3.98
CA ILE A 211 -18.50 23.35 -4.33
C ILE A 211 -17.57 24.41 -3.72
N ARG A 212 -17.88 25.71 -3.89
CA ARG A 212 -17.08 26.80 -3.31
C ARG A 212 -16.93 26.66 -1.79
N LYS A 213 -18.03 26.36 -1.08
CA LYS A 213 -18.01 26.13 0.37
C LYS A 213 -17.16 24.92 0.75
N ALA A 214 -17.33 23.80 0.03
CA ALA A 214 -16.55 22.58 0.27
C ALA A 214 -15.06 22.80 0.06
N VAL A 215 -14.67 23.41 -1.06
CA VAL A 215 -13.26 23.74 -1.35
C VAL A 215 -12.70 24.68 -0.30
N THR A 216 -13.46 25.70 0.10
CA THR A 216 -13.04 26.64 1.16
C THR A 216 -12.85 25.97 2.51
N ALA A 217 -13.64 24.95 2.83
CA ALA A 217 -13.51 24.21 4.08
C ALA A 217 -12.22 23.40 4.16
N VAL A 218 -11.81 22.82 3.04
CA VAL A 218 -10.70 21.87 3.00
C VAL A 218 -9.41 22.46 2.42
N ASN A 219 -9.44 23.70 1.92
CA ASN A 219 -8.29 24.35 1.30
C ASN A 219 -7.12 24.47 2.30
N PRO A 220 -5.97 23.85 2.03
CA PRO A 220 -4.80 23.93 2.90
C PRO A 220 -3.94 25.18 2.66
N PHE A 221 -4.15 25.88 1.55
CA PHE A 221 -3.30 27.01 1.13
C PHE A 221 -3.72 28.31 1.81
N LYS A 222 -2.73 29.08 2.30
CA LYS A 222 -2.94 30.37 2.97
C LYS A 222 -3.05 31.51 1.96
N ILE A 223 -4.08 31.45 1.12
CA ILE A 223 -4.34 32.48 0.10
C ILE A 223 -4.89 33.74 0.80
N PRO A 224 -4.44 34.95 0.41
CA PRO A 224 -4.98 36.21 0.95
C PRO A 224 -6.51 36.30 0.77
N LYS A 225 -7.20 36.87 1.76
CA LYS A 225 -8.66 36.93 1.77
C LYS A 225 -9.23 37.77 0.61
N ASP A 226 -8.53 38.82 0.23
CA ASP A 226 -8.84 39.73 -0.87
C ASP A 226 -8.63 39.10 -2.25
N GLU A 227 -7.75 38.10 -2.37
CA GLU A 227 -7.53 37.35 -3.61
C GLU A 227 -8.35 36.05 -3.68
N TYR A 228 -9.07 35.70 -2.60
CA TYR A 228 -9.68 34.38 -2.44
C TYR A 228 -10.83 34.12 -3.40
N ASP A 229 -11.66 35.13 -3.68
CA ASP A 229 -12.77 35.01 -4.63
C ASP A 229 -12.24 34.73 -6.04
N GLU A 230 -11.19 35.45 -6.45
CA GLU A 230 -10.54 35.25 -7.75
C GLU A 230 -9.82 33.89 -7.82
N PHE A 231 -9.27 33.41 -6.70
CA PHE A 231 -8.76 32.04 -6.62
C PHE A 231 -9.86 30.99 -6.83
N LEU A 232 -11.03 31.19 -6.21
CA LEU A 232 -12.16 30.29 -6.39
C LEU A 232 -12.68 30.32 -7.83
N GLU A 233 -12.71 31.48 -8.48
CA GLU A 233 -13.05 31.59 -9.91
C GLU A 233 -12.09 30.77 -10.78
N ASP A 234 -10.78 30.97 -10.60
CA ASP A 234 -9.76 30.21 -11.33
C ASP A 234 -9.82 28.70 -11.04
N TYR A 235 -10.16 28.32 -9.80
CA TYR A 235 -10.38 26.93 -9.40
C TYR A 235 -11.57 26.33 -10.14
N ILE A 236 -12.70 27.05 -10.19
CA ILE A 236 -13.90 26.62 -10.90
C ILE A 236 -13.63 26.51 -12.40
N ASP A 237 -12.87 27.42 -13.00
CA ASP A 237 -12.51 27.35 -14.41
C ASP A 237 -11.68 26.10 -14.72
N VAL A 238 -10.73 25.76 -13.85
CA VAL A 238 -9.96 24.52 -13.98
C VAL A 238 -10.88 23.30 -13.83
N LEU A 239 -11.79 23.30 -12.84
CA LEU A 239 -12.77 22.24 -12.63
C LEU A 239 -13.64 22.00 -13.88
N LYS A 240 -14.12 23.07 -14.53
CA LYS A 240 -14.90 23.01 -15.78
C LYS A 240 -14.09 22.44 -16.96
N ASN A 241 -12.78 22.64 -16.97
CA ASN A 241 -11.89 22.23 -18.06
C ASN A 241 -11.34 20.80 -17.97
N ILE A 242 -11.29 20.17 -16.78
CA ILE A 242 -10.79 18.78 -16.61
C ILE A 242 -11.83 17.71 -17.05
N GLU A 243 -12.92 18.10 -17.70
CA GLU A 243 -13.99 17.18 -18.17
C GLU A 243 -14.64 16.34 -17.05
N LEU A 244 -14.62 16.80 -15.79
CA LEU A 244 -15.45 16.25 -14.71
C LEU A 244 -16.94 16.59 -14.86
N ILE A 245 -17.25 17.50 -15.77
CA ILE A 245 -18.61 17.77 -16.21
C ILE A 245 -18.89 16.84 -17.38
N ASP A 246 -19.55 15.72 -17.10
CA ASP A 246 -20.31 15.03 -18.14
C ASP A 246 -21.23 16.10 -18.75
N LYS A 247 -21.05 16.46 -20.03
CA LYS A 247 -22.03 17.27 -20.78
C LYS A 247 -23.29 16.42 -20.98
N VAL A 248 -24.01 16.11 -19.90
CA VAL A 248 -25.29 15.42 -19.97
C VAL A 248 -26.29 16.43 -20.51
N ASN A 249 -26.53 16.29 -21.81
CA ASN A 249 -27.66 16.79 -22.57
C ASN A 249 -28.07 18.26 -22.35
N ASN A 250 -27.78 19.04 -23.38
CA ASN A 250 -28.46 20.29 -23.76
C ASN A 250 -29.97 20.28 -23.47
N ASN A 251 -30.41 20.63 -22.25
CA ASN A 251 -31.73 21.25 -21.98
C ASN A 251 -32.06 21.51 -20.50
N ASP A 252 -31.16 21.38 -19.53
CA ASP A 252 -31.44 21.86 -18.17
C ASP A 252 -30.31 22.73 -17.64
N SER A 253 -30.68 23.92 -17.19
CA SER A 253 -29.80 24.94 -16.63
C SER A 253 -29.42 24.64 -15.17
N SER A 254 -29.06 23.39 -14.88
CA SER A 254 -28.47 22.97 -13.61
C SER A 254 -27.04 22.47 -13.85
N GLU A 255 -26.04 23.22 -13.36
CA GLU A 255 -24.62 22.86 -13.45
C GLU A 255 -24.28 21.76 -12.43
N ASP A 256 -24.88 20.58 -12.55
CA ASP A 256 -24.55 19.44 -11.70
C ASP A 256 -23.11 18.99 -12.00
N VAL A 257 -22.26 18.94 -10.98
CA VAL A 257 -20.85 18.52 -11.12
C VAL A 257 -20.63 17.17 -10.45
N LYS A 258 -20.13 16.22 -11.24
CA LYS A 258 -19.89 14.85 -10.81
C LYS A 258 -18.42 14.65 -10.41
N PHE A 259 -18.21 14.30 -9.15
CA PHE A 259 -16.87 13.98 -8.63
C PHE A 259 -16.75 12.47 -8.50
N ASN A 260 -15.92 11.87 -9.35
CA ASN A 260 -15.48 10.49 -9.19
C ASN A 260 -14.21 10.49 -8.32
N TYR A 261 -14.20 9.71 -7.26
CA TYR A 261 -13.05 9.62 -6.34
C TYR A 261 -12.89 8.20 -5.83
N LYS A 262 -11.69 7.87 -5.35
CA LYS A 262 -11.40 6.56 -4.77
C LYS A 262 -11.29 6.67 -3.26
N LEU A 263 -12.10 5.88 -2.56
CA LEU A 263 -12.11 5.80 -1.10
C LEU A 263 -11.47 4.49 -0.66
N LEU A 264 -10.42 4.59 0.16
CA LEU A 264 -9.85 3.45 0.86
C LEU A 264 -10.61 3.21 2.15
N VAL A 265 -10.96 1.95 2.38
CA VAL A 265 -11.59 1.46 3.61
C VAL A 265 -10.70 0.36 4.15
N VAL A 266 -10.14 0.56 5.34
CA VAL A 266 -9.23 -0.36 6.01
C VAL A 266 -9.91 -0.89 7.27
N TYR A 267 -9.92 -2.21 7.44
CA TYR A 267 -10.35 -2.90 8.66
C TYR A 267 -9.34 -3.99 9.01
N GLU A 268 -8.97 -4.07 10.30
CA GLU A 268 -7.79 -4.82 10.72
C GLU A 268 -7.82 -5.30 12.17
N ILE A 269 -7.06 -6.36 12.48
CA ILE A 269 -6.70 -6.78 13.83
C ILE A 269 -5.19 -6.56 14.10
N CYS A 270 -4.87 -5.90 15.21
CA CYS A 270 -3.52 -5.86 15.75
C CYS A 270 -3.23 -7.18 16.47
N ASN A 271 -2.09 -7.81 16.18
CA ASN A 271 -1.61 -8.93 16.98
C ASN A 271 -0.14 -8.71 17.36
N GLN A 272 0.07 -8.09 18.52
CA GLN A 272 1.42 -7.79 19.00
C GLN A 272 2.20 -9.05 19.47
N LEU A 273 1.60 -10.26 19.56
CA LEU A 273 2.33 -11.48 19.93
C LEU A 273 3.09 -12.00 18.71
N LEU A 274 2.45 -11.90 17.53
CA LEU A 274 3.11 -12.11 16.24
C LEU A 274 4.23 -11.11 15.98
N ARG A 275 4.29 -9.95 16.65
CA ARG A 275 5.46 -9.05 16.64
C ARG A 275 6.72 -9.75 17.15
N SER A 276 6.60 -10.55 18.22
CA SER A 276 7.74 -11.27 18.79
C SER A 276 8.16 -12.44 17.90
N ASP A 277 7.20 -13.13 17.29
CA ASP A 277 7.47 -14.27 16.42
C ASP A 277 7.93 -13.83 15.03
N LEU A 278 7.41 -12.74 14.46
CA LEU A 278 7.92 -12.13 13.23
C LEU A 278 9.27 -11.46 13.44
N ALA A 279 9.54 -10.83 14.59
CA ALA A 279 10.88 -10.35 14.92
C ALA A 279 11.88 -11.51 15.08
N LYS A 280 11.45 -12.65 15.64
CA LYS A 280 12.24 -13.89 15.67
C LYS A 280 12.42 -14.50 14.27
N MET A 281 11.38 -14.51 13.42
CA MET A 281 11.42 -15.06 12.06
C MET A 281 12.19 -14.18 11.07
N SER A 282 12.15 -12.85 11.22
CA SER A 282 12.95 -11.91 10.44
C SER A 282 14.45 -12.12 10.71
N ARG A 283 14.80 -12.46 11.97
CA ARG A 283 16.16 -12.89 12.36
C ARG A 283 16.61 -14.23 11.78
N HIS A 284 15.71 -15.06 11.24
CA HIS A 284 16.11 -16.34 10.63
C HIS A 284 16.87 -16.17 9.31
N GLY A 285 16.78 -14.99 8.67
CA GLY A 285 17.63 -14.64 7.53
C GLY A 285 19.12 -14.53 7.91
N ASP A 286 19.39 -14.21 9.17
CA ASP A 286 20.74 -14.02 9.74
C ASP A 286 21.26 -15.30 10.42
N CYS A 287 20.47 -16.37 10.53
CA CYS A 287 20.92 -17.63 11.14
C CYS A 287 21.67 -18.56 10.18
N LYS A 288 21.77 -18.21 8.90
CA LYS A 288 22.32 -19.09 7.86
C LYS A 288 23.74 -18.68 7.50
N VAL A 289 24.65 -19.65 7.61
CA VAL A 289 26.07 -19.52 7.33
C VAL A 289 26.42 -20.32 6.07
N TYR A 290 27.12 -19.69 5.14
CA TYR A 290 27.76 -20.33 3.99
C TYR A 290 29.15 -20.84 4.37
N VAL A 291 29.45 -22.07 3.97
CA VAL A 291 30.75 -22.71 4.20
C VAL A 291 31.31 -23.16 2.85
N GLY A 292 32.32 -22.46 2.33
CA GLY A 292 33.01 -22.76 1.07
C GLY A 292 34.36 -23.45 1.27
N ASP A 293 34.95 -23.89 0.16
CA ASP A 293 36.31 -24.46 0.08
C ASP A 293 36.54 -25.76 0.87
N LEU A 294 35.47 -26.52 1.13
CA LEU A 294 35.49 -27.77 1.90
C LEU A 294 36.09 -28.98 1.14
N GLY A 295 36.39 -28.84 -0.15
CA GLY A 295 36.88 -29.95 -1.01
C GLY A 295 35.81 -31.00 -1.33
N ASN A 296 36.23 -32.15 -1.88
CA ASN A 296 35.29 -33.19 -2.37
C ASN A 296 34.86 -34.21 -1.31
N ASN A 297 35.44 -34.18 -0.10
CA ASN A 297 35.22 -35.20 0.94
C ASN A 297 34.58 -34.63 2.21
N ALA A 298 33.92 -33.48 2.14
CA ALA A 298 33.26 -32.88 3.30
C ALA A 298 32.08 -33.74 3.77
N SER A 299 32.10 -34.17 5.03
CA SER A 299 31.04 -34.99 5.61
C SER A 299 30.13 -34.15 6.53
N LYS A 300 28.85 -34.55 6.61
CA LYS A 300 27.85 -33.89 7.47
C LYS A 300 28.22 -33.94 8.96
N PRO A 301 28.68 -35.08 9.51
CA PRO A 301 29.03 -35.16 10.93
C PRO A 301 30.20 -34.25 11.32
N GLU A 302 31.19 -34.06 10.45
CA GLU A 302 32.33 -33.16 10.72
C GLU A 302 31.90 -31.69 10.75
N LEU A 303 30.96 -31.30 9.90
CA LEU A 303 30.38 -29.94 9.93
C LEU A 303 29.47 -29.76 11.14
N GLU A 304 28.67 -30.77 11.50
CA GLU A 304 27.86 -30.72 12.71
C GLU A 304 28.74 -30.60 13.97
N ASP A 305 29.83 -31.36 14.08
CA ASP A 305 30.76 -31.29 15.21
C ASP A 305 31.46 -29.91 15.29
N ALA A 306 31.97 -29.40 14.16
CA ALA A 306 32.66 -28.12 14.13
C ALA A 306 31.75 -26.91 14.43
N PHE A 307 30.50 -26.93 13.97
CA PHE A 307 29.57 -25.82 14.13
C PHE A 307 28.72 -25.92 15.40
N SER A 308 28.47 -27.13 15.93
CA SER A 308 27.71 -27.32 17.17
C SER A 308 28.40 -26.75 18.42
N TYR A 309 29.73 -26.53 18.36
CA TYR A 309 30.47 -25.84 19.42
C TYR A 309 29.97 -24.40 19.67
N TYR A 310 29.50 -23.72 18.62
CA TYR A 310 29.07 -22.32 18.70
C TYR A 310 27.60 -22.18 19.08
N GLY A 311 26.78 -23.20 18.82
CA GLY A 311 25.36 -23.18 19.14
C GLY A 311 24.58 -24.35 18.55
N PRO A 312 23.32 -24.54 18.98
CA PRO A 312 22.45 -25.57 18.42
C PRO A 312 22.18 -25.32 16.93
N LEU A 313 22.33 -26.38 16.13
CA LEU A 313 22.14 -26.35 14.69
C LEU A 313 20.73 -26.81 14.33
N ARG A 314 20.02 -25.99 13.56
CA ARG A 314 18.73 -26.33 12.98
C ARG A 314 18.86 -27.23 11.78
N ASN A 315 19.81 -26.94 10.89
CA ASN A 315 20.00 -27.69 9.65
C ASN A 315 21.43 -27.59 9.10
N VAL A 316 21.91 -28.67 8.48
CA VAL A 316 23.18 -28.70 7.76
C VAL A 316 22.96 -29.33 6.39
N TRP A 317 23.21 -28.55 5.34
CA TRP A 317 23.06 -28.97 3.96
C TRP A 317 24.39 -28.89 3.23
N ILE A 318 24.81 -29.99 2.58
CA ILE A 318 26.05 -30.05 1.81
C ILE A 318 25.72 -30.08 0.32
N ALA A 319 26.31 -29.17 -0.45
CA ALA A 319 26.16 -29.15 -1.88
C ALA A 319 26.94 -30.28 -2.54
N ARG A 320 26.24 -31.07 -3.36
CA ARG A 320 26.83 -32.15 -4.15
C ARG A 320 27.10 -31.74 -5.60
N ASN A 321 26.51 -30.64 -6.07
CA ASN A 321 26.68 -30.16 -7.45
C ASN A 321 26.43 -28.64 -7.56
N PRO A 322 27.48 -27.80 -7.65
CA PRO A 322 28.90 -28.15 -7.61
C PRO A 322 29.35 -28.62 -6.22
N PRO A 323 30.32 -29.56 -6.11
CA PRO A 323 30.85 -30.00 -4.83
C PRO A 323 31.77 -28.95 -4.21
N GLY A 324 31.85 -28.92 -2.87
CA GLY A 324 32.82 -28.10 -2.12
C GLY A 324 32.24 -26.94 -1.30
N PHE A 325 30.92 -26.86 -1.13
CA PHE A 325 30.31 -25.91 -0.21
C PHE A 325 29.14 -26.51 0.57
N ALA A 326 28.79 -25.89 1.69
CA ALA A 326 27.68 -26.26 2.55
C ALA A 326 26.98 -25.00 3.09
N PHE A 327 25.77 -25.20 3.58
CA PHE A 327 25.04 -24.21 4.37
C PHE A 327 24.72 -24.80 5.74
N VAL A 328 24.99 -24.04 6.79
CA VAL A 328 24.67 -24.36 8.18
C VAL A 328 23.66 -23.34 8.66
N GLU A 329 22.59 -23.78 9.27
CA GLU A 329 21.53 -22.93 9.83
C GLU A 329 21.51 -23.13 11.35
N PHE A 330 21.76 -22.06 12.09
CA PHE A 330 21.71 -22.02 13.55
C PHE A 330 20.29 -21.72 14.05
N GLU A 331 20.02 -22.02 15.32
CA GLU A 331 18.79 -21.56 15.96
C GLU A 331 18.86 -20.07 16.34
N ASP A 332 20.04 -19.56 16.73
CA ASP A 332 20.27 -18.16 17.11
C ASP A 332 21.21 -17.45 16.09
N PRO A 333 20.89 -16.22 15.63
CA PRO A 333 21.75 -15.48 14.73
C PRO A 333 23.10 -15.07 15.36
N ARG A 334 23.20 -14.94 16.69
CA ARG A 334 24.46 -14.63 17.38
C ARG A 334 25.46 -15.77 17.24
N ASP A 335 24.96 -17.00 17.34
CA ASP A 335 25.78 -18.21 17.18
C ASP A 335 26.29 -18.32 15.73
N ALA A 336 25.47 -17.92 14.75
CA ALA A 336 25.86 -17.86 13.34
C ALA A 336 26.98 -16.82 13.08
N GLU A 337 26.91 -15.64 13.72
CA GLU A 337 27.96 -14.62 13.63
C GLU A 337 29.27 -15.05 14.30
N ASP A 338 29.18 -15.63 15.51
CA ASP A 338 30.35 -16.13 16.23
C ASP A 338 31.02 -17.31 15.52
N ALA A 339 30.22 -18.23 14.96
CA ALA A 339 30.72 -19.30 14.12
C ALA A 339 31.42 -18.76 12.87
N THR A 340 30.85 -17.74 12.22
CA THR A 340 31.45 -17.10 11.05
C THR A 340 32.81 -16.49 11.38
N ARG A 341 32.92 -15.76 12.49
CA ARG A 341 34.17 -15.14 12.94
C ARG A 341 35.22 -16.15 13.42
N GLY A 342 34.78 -17.24 14.05
CA GLY A 342 35.65 -18.25 14.65
C GLY A 342 36.16 -19.31 13.68
N LEU A 343 35.38 -19.62 12.64
CA LEU A 343 35.66 -20.69 11.68
C LEU A 343 36.15 -20.22 10.32
N ASP A 344 36.02 -18.93 9.98
CA ASP A 344 36.57 -18.43 8.71
C ASP A 344 38.11 -18.60 8.66
N GLY A 345 38.59 -19.28 7.63
CA GLY A 345 40.00 -19.58 7.43
C GLY A 345 40.57 -20.71 8.32
N ARG A 346 39.76 -21.36 9.16
CA ARG A 346 40.14 -22.56 9.93
C ARG A 346 40.15 -23.81 9.05
N THR A 347 40.88 -24.83 9.50
CA THR A 347 40.93 -26.12 8.80
C THR A 347 39.72 -26.96 9.19
N ILE A 348 38.79 -27.16 8.26
CA ILE A 348 37.59 -27.99 8.39
C ILE A 348 37.63 -29.05 7.28
N CYS A 349 37.36 -30.32 7.61
CA CYS A 349 37.47 -31.45 6.67
C CYS A 349 38.84 -31.52 5.95
N GLY A 350 39.93 -31.14 6.63
CA GLY A 350 41.29 -31.20 6.10
C GLY A 350 41.68 -30.07 5.13
N ARG A 351 40.85 -29.03 4.95
CA ARG A 351 41.15 -27.84 4.14
C ARG A 351 40.74 -26.55 4.84
N ARG A 352 41.33 -25.42 4.43
CA ARG A 352 40.92 -24.11 4.94
C ARG A 352 39.54 -23.76 4.39
N ALA A 353 38.54 -23.76 5.24
CA ALA A 353 37.18 -23.41 4.87
C ALA A 353 36.99 -21.89 4.87
N ARG A 354 36.12 -21.40 3.98
CA ARG A 354 35.68 -20.01 3.92
C ARG A 354 34.28 -19.93 4.53
N VAL A 355 34.10 -19.16 5.60
CA VAL A 355 32.83 -19.09 6.31
C VAL A 355 32.28 -17.68 6.23
N GLU A 356 31.04 -17.52 5.75
CA GLU A 356 30.41 -16.21 5.56
C GLU A 356 28.93 -16.25 5.91
N MET A 357 28.37 -15.12 6.38
CA MET A 357 26.93 -14.97 6.54
C MET A 357 26.25 -15.08 5.17
N SER A 358 25.21 -15.92 5.10
CA SER A 358 24.47 -16.13 3.85
C SER A 358 23.55 -14.93 3.60
N ASN A 359 23.77 -14.18 2.51
CA ASN A 359 22.83 -13.15 2.07
C ASN A 359 21.48 -13.80 1.78
N GLY A 360 20.47 -13.53 2.62
CA GLY A 360 19.16 -14.18 2.64
C GLY A 360 18.42 -14.13 1.29
N GLY A 361 18.67 -15.11 0.42
CA GLY A 361 17.89 -15.37 -0.77
C GLY A 361 16.67 -16.20 -0.43
N ARG A 362 15.50 -15.57 -0.32
CA ARG A 362 14.20 -16.27 -0.36
C ARG A 362 14.08 -16.99 -1.71
N GLY A 363 13.74 -18.28 -1.70
CA GLY A 363 13.18 -18.95 -2.88
C GLY A 363 13.67 -20.39 -3.12
N TYR A 364 12.86 -21.36 -2.69
CA TYR A 364 12.75 -22.62 -3.40
C TYR A 364 12.10 -22.34 -4.77
N GLY A 365 12.84 -22.56 -5.86
CA GLY A 365 12.29 -22.60 -7.23
C GLY A 365 12.90 -21.57 -8.19
N GLY A 366 13.93 -21.97 -8.93
CA GLY A 366 14.44 -21.16 -10.05
C GLY A 366 15.79 -21.63 -10.56
N ARG A 367 15.80 -22.51 -11.57
CA ARG A 367 17.01 -22.81 -12.35
C ARG A 367 17.41 -21.55 -13.12
N GLY A 368 18.45 -20.85 -12.67
CA GLY A 368 19.11 -19.80 -13.44
C GLY A 368 20.30 -19.21 -12.68
N PRO A 369 21.47 -19.01 -13.31
CA PRO A 369 22.58 -18.32 -12.65
C PRO A 369 22.26 -16.82 -12.45
N PRO A 370 22.77 -16.17 -11.39
CA PRO A 370 22.43 -14.79 -11.04
C PRO A 370 23.02 -13.78 -12.04
N PRO A 371 22.41 -12.58 -12.19
CA PRO A 371 22.91 -11.53 -13.06
C PRO A 371 24.15 -10.85 -12.45
N ARG A 372 25.14 -10.57 -13.31
CA ARG A 372 26.39 -9.87 -12.95
C ARG A 372 26.12 -8.37 -12.71
N SER A 373 26.14 -7.93 -11.45
CA SER A 373 26.30 -6.52 -11.11
C SER A 373 27.78 -6.12 -11.08
N ARG A 374 28.05 -4.96 -11.67
CA ARG A 374 29.36 -4.39 -11.98
C ARG A 374 30.13 -3.99 -10.72
N VAL A 375 31.18 -4.74 -10.37
CA VAL A 375 32.28 -4.26 -9.54
C VAL A 375 33.60 -4.73 -10.19
N PRO A 376 34.59 -3.85 -10.42
CA PRO A 376 35.82 -4.25 -11.09
C PRO A 376 36.71 -5.08 -10.15
N PRO A 377 37.23 -6.25 -10.55
CA PRO A 377 38.10 -7.03 -9.67
C PRO A 377 39.48 -6.40 -9.59
N ARG A 378 39.96 -6.15 -8.36
CA ARG A 378 41.40 -5.99 -8.10
C ARG A 378 42.08 -7.36 -8.05
N PRO A 379 43.39 -7.43 -8.33
CA PRO A 379 44.01 -8.59 -8.97
C PRO A 379 44.69 -9.51 -7.96
N TYR A 380 44.30 -10.79 -7.92
CA TYR A 380 45.15 -11.83 -7.32
C TYR A 380 44.95 -13.17 -8.04
N ASP A 381 45.98 -13.53 -8.81
CA ASP A 381 46.37 -14.89 -9.22
C ASP A 381 45.48 -15.64 -10.24
N ASP A 382 45.47 -15.16 -11.50
CA ASP A 382 44.86 -15.82 -12.67
C ASP A 382 45.57 -17.14 -13.06
N ARG A 383 45.45 -18.21 -12.25
CA ARG A 383 45.88 -19.56 -12.63
C ARG A 383 44.70 -20.39 -13.13
N CYS A 384 44.86 -21.06 -14.27
CA CYS A 384 43.87 -21.95 -14.85
C CYS A 384 43.61 -23.15 -13.92
N TYR A 385 42.36 -23.33 -13.48
CA TYR A 385 41.96 -24.39 -12.53
C TYR A 385 42.25 -25.82 -13.03
N ASP A 386 42.33 -26.03 -14.35
CA ASP A 386 42.59 -27.34 -14.94
C ASP A 386 44.08 -27.68 -15.08
N CYS A 387 44.96 -26.69 -15.27
CA CYS A 387 46.37 -26.95 -15.60
C CYS A 387 47.40 -26.14 -14.82
N GLY A 388 46.97 -25.20 -13.98
CA GLY A 388 47.82 -24.38 -13.13
C GLY A 388 48.51 -23.20 -13.83
N ASP A 389 48.50 -23.14 -15.16
CA ASP A 389 49.18 -22.07 -15.92
C ASP A 389 48.37 -20.76 -15.94
N ARG A 390 49.07 -19.62 -15.98
CA ARG A 390 48.46 -18.29 -15.98
C ARG A 390 48.03 -17.84 -17.39
N GLY A 391 47.11 -16.87 -17.45
CA GLY A 391 46.77 -16.15 -18.69
C GLY A 391 45.67 -16.77 -19.56
N HIS A 392 44.92 -17.76 -19.05
CA HIS A 392 43.72 -18.28 -19.71
C HIS A 392 42.74 -18.87 -18.69
N TYR A 393 41.44 -18.85 -19.03
CA TYR A 393 40.42 -19.54 -18.24
C TYR A 393 40.38 -21.04 -18.56
N ALA A 394 39.93 -21.88 -17.63
CA ALA A 394 39.86 -23.33 -17.80
C ALA A 394 39.08 -23.80 -19.05
N ARG A 395 38.17 -22.96 -19.55
CA ARG A 395 37.40 -23.22 -20.78
C ARG A 395 38.23 -23.10 -22.06
N ASP A 396 39.33 -22.33 -22.02
CA ASP A 396 40.21 -22.04 -23.16
C ASP A 396 41.54 -22.81 -23.09
N CYS A 397 41.64 -23.80 -22.18
CA CYS A 397 42.85 -24.58 -21.96
C CYS A 397 43.15 -25.53 -23.13
N THR A 398 44.20 -25.23 -23.89
CA THR A 398 44.63 -25.99 -25.07
C THR A 398 45.15 -27.40 -24.74
N ARG A 399 45.49 -27.68 -23.47
CA ARG A 399 45.93 -29.01 -23.01
C ARG A 399 44.82 -30.07 -23.02
N ARG A 400 43.52 -29.68 -23.08
CA ARG A 400 42.41 -30.65 -23.23
C ARG A 400 42.36 -31.34 -24.59
N ARG A 401 43.02 -30.82 -25.64
CA ARG A 401 42.84 -31.30 -27.03
C ARG A 401 43.70 -32.50 -27.45
N ARG A 402 44.53 -33.09 -26.59
CA ARG A 402 45.46 -34.19 -27.00
C ARG A 402 44.93 -35.63 -26.85
N ARG A 403 43.64 -35.86 -26.53
CA ARG A 403 43.03 -37.20 -26.68
C ARG A 403 42.11 -37.26 -27.91
N SER A 404 42.70 -37.77 -29.00
CA SER A 404 42.11 -38.50 -30.15
C SER A 404 41.11 -37.83 -31.12
N ARG A 405 41.62 -37.57 -32.35
CA ARG A 405 41.17 -38.07 -33.69
C ARG A 405 39.66 -38.37 -33.84
N SER A 406 38.89 -37.95 -34.85
CA SER A 406 39.13 -37.60 -36.27
C SER A 406 37.79 -37.22 -36.94
N ARG A 407 37.87 -36.69 -38.18
CA ARG A 407 36.86 -36.64 -39.26
C ARG A 407 36.07 -35.35 -39.46
N SER A 408 36.57 -34.58 -40.42
CA SER A 408 35.88 -33.62 -41.26
C SER A 408 34.61 -34.17 -41.92
N ARG A 409 33.56 -33.34 -42.02
CA ARG A 409 32.75 -33.18 -43.25
C ARG A 409 31.93 -31.90 -43.18
N ARG A 410 32.26 -30.96 -44.07
CA ARG A 410 31.44 -29.80 -44.45
C ARG A 410 30.12 -30.28 -45.06
N ARG A 411 29.02 -29.55 -44.83
CA ARG A 411 27.96 -29.35 -45.84
C ARG A 411 27.07 -28.16 -45.50
N SER A 412 27.19 -27.15 -46.34
CA SER A 412 26.28 -26.02 -46.56
C SER A 412 24.86 -26.45 -46.95
N ARG A 413 23.84 -25.69 -46.53
CA ARG A 413 22.63 -25.45 -47.34
C ARG A 413 21.79 -24.26 -46.83
N SER A 414 21.70 -23.27 -47.71
CA SER A 414 20.78 -22.14 -47.77
C SER A 414 19.30 -22.53 -47.94
N ARG A 415 18.37 -21.64 -47.55
CA ARG A 415 17.05 -21.30 -48.15
C ARG A 415 16.14 -20.65 -47.07
N SER A 416 15.34 -19.60 -47.25
CA SER A 416 15.02 -18.70 -48.38
C SER A 416 14.06 -17.61 -47.86
N ARG A 417 14.22 -16.36 -48.31
CA ARG A 417 13.23 -15.26 -48.24
C ARG A 417 12.21 -15.41 -49.41
N SER A 418 10.93 -15.06 -49.24
CA SER A 418 10.24 -13.83 -49.75
C SER A 418 8.72 -14.16 -50.05
N PRO A 419 7.85 -13.26 -50.59
CA PRO A 419 6.91 -12.38 -49.87
C PRO A 419 5.48 -12.28 -50.54
N ARG A 420 4.61 -11.34 -50.11
CA ARG A 420 3.66 -10.47 -50.93
C ARG A 420 2.56 -9.87 -50.04
N SER A 421 2.45 -8.54 -49.83
CA SER A 421 1.77 -7.48 -50.64
C SER A 421 0.26 -7.73 -50.86
N GLY A 422 -0.70 -6.83 -50.62
CA GLY A 422 -0.67 -5.40 -50.29
C GLY A 422 -2.11 -4.81 -50.22
N SER A 423 -2.20 -3.59 -49.69
CA SER A 423 -3.21 -2.51 -49.83
C SER A 423 -4.57 -2.76 -50.53
N ARG A 424 -5.67 -2.29 -49.92
CA ARG A 424 -6.39 -1.05 -50.34
C ARG A 424 -7.65 -0.76 -49.51
N SER A 425 -7.81 0.52 -49.23
CA SER A 425 -8.99 1.30 -48.82
C SER A 425 -10.29 0.98 -49.59
N ARG A 426 -11.46 1.10 -48.93
CA ARG A 426 -12.50 2.10 -49.26
C ARG A 426 -13.78 1.93 -48.42
N SER A 427 -14.34 3.07 -48.09
CA SER A 427 -15.65 3.40 -47.53
C SER A 427 -16.85 2.85 -48.34
N HIS A 428 -17.98 2.58 -47.69
CA HIS A 428 -19.24 3.36 -47.75
C HIS A 428 -20.48 2.52 -47.34
N SER A 429 -21.31 3.12 -46.48
CA SER A 429 -22.75 2.99 -46.27
C SER A 429 -23.58 1.96 -47.08
N ARG A 430 -24.51 1.26 -46.41
CA ARG A 430 -25.98 1.50 -46.48
C ARG A 430 -26.79 0.36 -45.84
N SER A 431 -27.73 0.80 -45.01
CA SER A 431 -29.04 0.23 -44.66
C SER A 431 -29.54 -1.03 -45.39
N ARG A 432 -30.17 -1.93 -44.61
CA ARG A 432 -31.46 -2.56 -44.97
C ARG A 432 -32.13 -3.25 -43.78
N SER A 433 -33.29 -2.71 -43.44
CA SER A 433 -34.40 -3.30 -42.68
C SER A 433 -34.88 -4.65 -43.21
N ARG A 434 -35.41 -5.53 -42.33
CA ARG A 434 -36.82 -5.97 -42.31
C ARG A 434 -37.09 -7.20 -41.42
N SER A 435 -38.07 -7.03 -40.50
CA SER A 435 -39.19 -7.94 -40.14
C SER A 435 -38.87 -9.33 -39.54
N LYS A 436 -39.69 -10.00 -38.72
CA LYS A 436 -41.03 -9.83 -38.12
C LYS A 436 -41.14 -11.01 -37.13
N GLY A 437 -41.79 -10.81 -35.98
CA GLY A 437 -42.28 -11.90 -35.14
C GLY A 437 -43.50 -11.43 -34.35
N ARG A 438 -44.69 -11.83 -34.77
CA ARG A 438 -45.99 -11.55 -34.14
C ARG A 438 -46.64 -12.88 -33.76
N SER A 439 -47.13 -12.95 -32.53
CA SER A 439 -48.32 -13.71 -32.09
C SER A 439 -48.86 -12.95 -30.86
N ARG A 440 -49.93 -12.13 -30.92
CA ARG A 440 -51.38 -12.46 -30.98
C ARG A 440 -51.72 -13.65 -30.05
N SER A 441 -52.63 -13.55 -29.10
CA SER A 441 -53.99 -12.98 -29.16
C SER A 441 -54.61 -12.87 -27.75
N ARG A 442 -55.32 -11.77 -27.42
CA ARG A 442 -56.80 -11.64 -27.19
C ARG A 442 -57.29 -12.25 -25.85
N SER A 443 -58.19 -11.67 -25.05
CA SER A 443 -59.23 -10.64 -25.30
C SER A 443 -60.04 -10.34 -24.03
N ARG A 444 -60.55 -9.08 -23.95
CA ARG A 444 -61.89 -8.64 -23.45
C ARG A 444 -62.17 -8.77 -21.94
N SER A 445 -62.89 -7.89 -21.23
CA SER A 445 -63.77 -6.74 -21.58
C SER A 445 -64.30 -6.05 -20.30
N ARG A 446 -64.53 -4.72 -20.38
CA ARG A 446 -65.69 -3.89 -19.86
C ARG A 446 -66.22 -4.17 -18.43
N SER A 447 -66.45 -3.21 -17.51
CA SER A 447 -67.15 -1.90 -17.61
C SER A 447 -67.17 -1.16 -16.23
N PRO A 448 -67.74 0.06 -16.11
CA PRO A 448 -67.51 1.06 -15.04
C PRO A 448 -68.69 1.33 -14.08
N SER A 449 -68.49 2.04 -12.95
CA SER A 449 -69.33 3.17 -12.45
C SER A 449 -68.99 3.66 -11.02
N LYS A 450 -69.15 4.99 -10.83
CA LYS A 450 -69.50 5.86 -9.66
C LYS A 450 -69.95 5.15 -8.35
N ASP A 451 -69.83 5.70 -7.13
CA ASP A 451 -70.31 7.02 -6.67
C ASP A 451 -69.87 7.34 -5.21
N SER A 452 -70.07 8.62 -4.84
CA SER A 452 -69.94 9.37 -3.58
C SER A 452 -70.07 8.70 -2.19
N LYS A 453 -69.37 9.27 -1.19
CA LYS A 453 -69.98 9.77 0.09
C LYS A 453 -69.02 10.63 0.94
N LYS A 454 -69.53 11.82 1.31
CA LYS A 454 -69.07 12.75 2.36
C LYS A 454 -69.52 12.27 3.76
N SER A 455 -68.72 12.61 4.78
CA SER A 455 -69.10 12.94 6.17
C SER A 455 -67.78 13.14 6.94
N ASN A 456 -67.43 14.22 7.62
CA ASN A 456 -68.10 15.48 7.99
C ASN A 456 -67.06 16.60 7.94
#